data_AF-A0A8I1U6X3-F1
#
_entry.id   AF-A0A8I1U6X3-F1
#
_cell.length_a   1.000
_cell.length_b   1.000
_cell.length_c   1.000
_cell.angle_alpha   90.00
_cell.angle_beta   90.00
_cell.angle_gamma   90.00
#
_symmetry.space_group_name_H-M   'P 1'
#
loop_
_entity.id
_entity.type
_entity.pdbx_description
1 polymer ?
#
loop_
_entity_poly.entity_id
_entity_poly.type
_entity_poly.pdbx_seq_one_letter_code
_entity_poly.pdbx_strand_id
1 'polypeptide(L)'
;MAFSTPFESGAPLAKTYTGAFFGWASQVHLEIASLLGHQDAAWLNDVAGQVVQLLQSSPSASDEEWQGLLLQNNPSRSEGTPFPYLVNRPSQLGLFAAREPQWNWDHHSTKTARWERYAVFAALSMRECLAYLDKIDDFPIQALAYNDAGGYAIEATRALQIAHSLRASMLEGSRRGTAAARARHDAIAHKRATAIDMANSQPFATKRAAIDYIEQNLVQDPVKNTFFSRRAIEEWLKAANWKPANKRKAG
;
A
#
# COMPACT_ATOMS: atom_id res chain seq x y z
N MET A 1 -7.98 -17.42 20.80
CA MET A 1 -6.64 -18.06 20.80
C MET A 1 -5.66 -16.99 20.36
N ALA A 2 -4.49 -16.91 21.01
CA ALA A 2 -3.42 -16.00 20.59
C ALA A 2 -2.62 -16.66 19.46
N PHE A 3 -2.16 -15.89 18.47
CA PHE A 3 -1.20 -16.39 17.48
C PHE A 3 0.05 -16.87 18.21
N SER A 4 0.48 -18.09 17.91
CA SER A 4 1.40 -18.85 18.76
C SER A 4 2.86 -18.38 18.65
N THR A 5 3.31 -17.89 17.50
CA THR A 5 4.61 -17.21 17.24
C THR A 5 4.63 -16.68 15.79
N PRO A 6 5.60 -15.87 15.33
CA PRO A 6 5.86 -15.63 13.90
C PRO A 6 6.21 -16.92 13.12
N PHE A 7 6.45 -16.86 11.82
CA PHE A 7 6.76 -18.04 11.02
C PHE A 7 8.05 -18.73 11.52
N GLU A 8 8.06 -20.06 11.58
CA GLU A 8 9.27 -20.81 11.92
C GLU A 8 10.37 -20.52 10.87
N SER A 9 11.65 -20.59 11.28
CA SER A 9 12.77 -20.28 10.41
C SER A 9 12.79 -21.20 9.19
N GLY A 10 12.58 -20.62 8.00
CA GLY A 10 12.41 -21.34 6.75
C GLY A 10 11.47 -20.57 5.83
N ALA A 11 11.44 -20.89 4.54
CA ALA A 11 10.62 -20.19 3.55
C ALA A 11 9.13 -20.21 3.96
N PRO A 12 8.58 -19.10 4.53
CA PRO A 12 7.33 -19.14 5.30
C PRO A 12 6.09 -19.55 4.50
N LEU A 13 6.22 -19.43 3.17
CA LEU A 13 5.16 -19.64 2.19
C LEU A 13 5.42 -20.87 1.30
N ALA A 14 6.51 -21.62 1.53
CA ALA A 14 6.98 -22.69 0.65
C ALA A 14 6.35 -24.07 0.86
N LYS A 15 5.41 -24.25 1.80
CA LYS A 15 4.71 -25.53 1.96
C LYS A 15 3.99 -25.90 0.65
N THR A 16 4.33 -27.07 0.11
CA THR A 16 3.63 -27.72 -1.00
C THR A 16 2.70 -28.78 -0.41
N TYR A 17 1.41 -28.71 -0.72
CA TYR A 17 0.39 -29.53 -0.06
C TYR A 17 0.11 -30.81 -0.84
N THR A 18 0.24 -31.95 -0.17
CA THR A 18 -0.06 -33.29 -0.71
C THR A 18 -1.12 -33.96 0.17
N GLY A 19 -2.41 -33.74 -0.12
CA GLY A 19 -3.54 -34.29 0.63
C GLY A 19 -4.87 -33.68 0.20
N ALA A 20 -6.00 -34.32 0.55
CA ALA A 20 -7.36 -34.13 0.04
C ALA A 20 -8.00 -32.71 0.08
N PHE A 21 -7.22 -31.67 0.42
CA PHE A 21 -7.56 -30.25 0.39
C PHE A 21 -7.09 -29.54 -0.91
N PHE A 22 -7.12 -30.25 -2.04
CA PHE A 22 -7.12 -29.62 -3.36
C PHE A 22 -8.38 -28.74 -3.49
N GLY A 23 -8.25 -27.45 -3.21
CA GLY A 23 -9.38 -26.53 -3.16
C GLY A 23 -8.99 -25.12 -2.70
N TRP A 24 -9.99 -24.39 -2.19
CA TRP A 24 -9.91 -22.95 -1.91
C TRP A 24 -8.82 -22.54 -0.90
N ALA A 25 -8.46 -23.38 0.09
CA ALA A 25 -7.38 -23.08 1.04
C ALA A 25 -6.00 -23.01 0.35
N SER A 26 -5.75 -23.94 -0.57
CA SER A 26 -4.55 -23.91 -1.42
C SER A 26 -4.55 -22.68 -2.33
N GLN A 27 -5.71 -22.27 -2.85
CA GLN A 27 -5.85 -21.05 -3.63
C GLN A 27 -5.54 -19.80 -2.79
N VAL A 28 -6.10 -19.68 -1.59
CA VAL A 28 -5.83 -18.55 -0.67
C VAL A 28 -4.33 -18.49 -0.33
N HIS A 29 -3.70 -19.64 -0.05
CA HIS A 29 -2.26 -19.69 0.20
C HIS A 29 -1.43 -19.25 -1.01
N LEU A 30 -1.79 -19.68 -2.22
CA LEU A 30 -1.12 -19.26 -3.46
C LEU A 30 -1.29 -17.77 -3.73
N GLU A 31 -2.47 -17.21 -3.46
CA GLU A 31 -2.73 -15.77 -3.61
C GLU A 31 -1.91 -14.95 -2.59
N ILE A 32 -1.82 -15.41 -1.33
CA ILE A 32 -0.94 -14.82 -0.31
C ILE A 32 0.52 -14.88 -0.78
N ALA A 33 0.97 -16.04 -1.29
CA ALA A 33 2.32 -16.20 -1.83
C ALA A 33 2.59 -15.31 -3.05
N SER A 34 1.58 -15.06 -3.90
CA SER A 34 1.68 -14.11 -5.01
C SER A 34 1.81 -12.66 -4.54
N LEU A 35 1.10 -12.28 -3.46
CA LEU A 35 1.21 -10.95 -2.88
C LEU A 35 2.55 -10.73 -2.19
N LEU A 36 3.06 -11.71 -1.46
CA LEU A 36 4.20 -11.55 -0.54
C LEU A 36 5.49 -12.26 -1.00
N GLY A 37 5.48 -13.03 -2.08
CA GLY A 37 6.59 -13.89 -2.49
C GLY A 37 7.87 -13.17 -2.93
N HIS A 38 7.81 -11.85 -3.05
CA HIS A 38 8.98 -10.99 -3.29
C HIS A 38 9.68 -10.54 -2.00
N GLN A 39 9.04 -10.74 -0.84
CA GLN A 39 9.58 -10.39 0.46
C GLN A 39 10.42 -11.53 1.02
N ASP A 40 11.50 -11.19 1.71
CA ASP A 40 12.35 -12.20 2.35
C ASP A 40 11.74 -12.72 3.67
N ALA A 41 12.29 -13.82 4.17
CA ALA A 41 11.80 -14.46 5.38
C ALA A 41 12.05 -13.61 6.65
N ALA A 42 13.06 -12.75 6.68
CA ALA A 42 13.35 -11.90 7.84
C ALA A 42 12.32 -10.77 7.91
N TRP A 43 12.02 -10.14 6.78
CA TRP A 43 10.95 -9.16 6.62
C TRP A 43 9.60 -9.75 7.04
N LEU A 44 9.25 -10.94 6.51
CA LEU A 44 7.97 -11.59 6.82
C LEU A 44 7.82 -11.87 8.31
N ASN A 45 8.90 -12.30 8.96
CA ASN A 45 8.90 -12.58 10.40
C ASN A 45 8.83 -11.33 11.27
N ASP A 46 9.50 -10.25 10.89
CA ASP A 46 9.42 -8.99 11.62
C ASP A 46 8.01 -8.41 11.56
N VAL A 47 7.42 -8.34 10.36
CA VAL A 47 6.05 -7.84 10.17
C VAL A 47 5.04 -8.74 10.88
N ALA A 48 5.19 -10.07 10.78
CA ALA A 48 4.35 -11.01 11.52
C ALA A 48 4.47 -10.80 13.03
N GLY A 49 5.68 -10.59 13.54
CA GLY A 49 5.92 -10.27 14.95
C GLY A 49 5.19 -9.02 15.40
N GLN A 50 5.22 -7.96 14.60
CA GLN A 50 4.48 -6.71 14.89
C GLN A 50 2.96 -6.92 14.87
N VAL A 51 2.43 -7.68 13.91
CA VAL A 51 1.00 -8.02 13.85
C VAL A 51 0.59 -8.82 15.10
N VAL A 52 1.40 -9.79 15.51
CA VAL A 52 1.17 -10.58 16.73
C VAL A 52 1.22 -9.68 17.97
N GLN A 53 2.20 -8.79 18.09
CA GLN A 53 2.29 -7.84 19.19
C GLN A 53 1.07 -6.94 19.28
N LEU A 54 0.59 -6.39 18.15
CA LEU A 54 -0.62 -5.55 18.11
C LEU A 54 -1.88 -6.29 18.58
N LEU A 55 -1.99 -7.58 18.24
CA LEU A 55 -3.09 -8.42 18.68
C LEU A 55 -2.97 -8.78 20.17
N GLN A 56 -1.75 -8.97 20.66
CA GLN A 56 -1.46 -9.31 22.06
C GLN A 56 -1.47 -8.11 23.00
N SER A 57 -1.22 -6.88 22.52
CA SER A 57 -1.16 -5.64 23.31
C SER A 57 -2.53 -5.17 23.81
N SER A 58 -3.52 -6.06 23.91
CA SER A 58 -4.84 -5.74 24.41
C SER A 58 -4.76 -5.22 25.85
N PRO A 59 -5.23 -3.98 26.13
CA PRO A 59 -5.64 -3.65 27.47
C PRO A 59 -6.85 -4.53 27.82
N SER A 60 -7.03 -4.76 29.11
CA SER A 60 -8.25 -5.27 29.73
C SER A 60 -9.44 -4.31 29.53
N ALA A 61 -9.80 -4.02 28.28
CA ALA A 61 -11.08 -3.42 27.98
C ALA A 61 -12.14 -4.46 28.32
N SER A 62 -13.08 -4.09 29.19
CA SER A 62 -14.20 -4.95 29.56
C SER A 62 -14.93 -5.38 28.28
N ASP A 63 -15.52 -6.58 28.29
CA ASP A 63 -16.23 -7.13 27.13
C ASP A 63 -17.31 -6.17 26.56
N GLU A 64 -17.79 -5.20 27.36
CA GLU A 64 -18.75 -4.16 26.97
C GLU A 64 -18.17 -3.09 26.02
N GLU A 65 -16.94 -2.61 26.23
CA GLU A 65 -16.29 -1.66 25.30
C GLU A 65 -16.03 -2.32 23.93
N TRP A 66 -15.69 -3.62 23.95
CA TRP A 66 -15.49 -4.41 22.74
C TRP A 66 -16.78 -4.62 21.96
N GLN A 67 -17.89 -4.91 22.64
CA GLN A 67 -19.19 -5.01 21.98
C GLN A 67 -19.58 -3.68 21.32
N GLY A 68 -19.32 -2.54 21.96
CA GLY A 68 -19.58 -1.22 21.38
C GLY A 68 -18.82 -0.95 20.07
N LEU A 69 -17.53 -1.27 20.02
CA LEU A 69 -16.68 -1.06 18.82
C LEU A 69 -16.98 -2.04 17.68
N LEU A 70 -17.34 -3.28 18.01
CA LEU A 70 -17.73 -4.30 17.04
C LEU A 70 -19.12 -4.04 16.45
N LEU A 71 -20.07 -3.57 17.26
CA LEU A 71 -21.43 -3.20 16.80
C LEU A 71 -21.43 -2.02 15.83
N GLN A 72 -20.45 -1.13 15.92
CA GLN A 72 -20.34 0.03 15.03
C GLN A 72 -19.69 -0.29 13.67
N ASN A 73 -18.92 -1.39 13.56
CA ASN A 73 -18.09 -1.67 12.38
C ASN A 73 -18.39 -3.01 11.67
N ASN A 74 -19.43 -3.75 12.08
CA ASN A 74 -19.72 -5.08 11.53
C ASN A 74 -20.94 -5.06 10.58
N PRO A 75 -20.75 -5.20 9.26
CA PRO A 75 -21.86 -5.24 8.30
C PRO A 75 -22.64 -6.56 8.28
N SER A 76 -22.19 -7.59 9.02
CA SER A 76 -22.84 -8.90 9.09
C SER A 76 -23.70 -9.06 10.34
N ARG A 77 -24.93 -8.54 10.29
CA ARG A 77 -26.04 -9.10 11.06
C ARG A 77 -26.48 -10.40 10.39
N SER A 78 -26.13 -11.55 10.95
CA SER A 78 -26.84 -12.79 10.70
C SER A 78 -27.32 -13.36 12.03
N GLU A 79 -28.63 -13.40 12.16
CA GLU A 79 -29.41 -13.89 13.29
C GLU A 79 -29.15 -15.38 13.55
N GLY A 80 -29.15 -15.74 14.85
CA GLY A 80 -29.51 -17.06 15.41
C GLY A 80 -28.82 -18.31 14.85
N THR A 81 -27.84 -18.88 15.58
CA THR A 81 -27.49 -20.32 15.53
C THR A 81 -26.64 -20.75 16.75
N PRO A 82 -26.60 -22.06 17.09
CA PRO A 82 -26.51 -22.58 18.47
C PRO A 82 -25.07 -22.84 18.95
N PHE A 83 -24.09 -22.04 18.53
CA PHE A 83 -22.69 -22.23 18.93
C PHE A 83 -22.26 -21.13 19.91
N PRO A 84 -22.43 -21.32 21.23
CA PRO A 84 -22.12 -20.30 22.24
C PRO A 84 -20.62 -19.91 22.29
N TYR A 85 -19.73 -20.68 21.66
CA TYR A 85 -18.30 -20.37 21.61
C TYR A 85 -17.87 -19.40 20.50
N LEU A 86 -18.69 -19.23 19.45
CA LEU A 86 -18.40 -18.29 18.36
C LEU A 86 -18.84 -16.85 18.67
N VAL A 87 -19.72 -16.68 19.67
CA VAL A 87 -20.32 -15.37 20.03
C VAL A 87 -19.44 -14.56 21.00
N ASN A 88 -18.48 -15.19 21.68
CA ASN A 88 -17.78 -14.56 22.80
C ASN A 88 -16.35 -14.08 22.49
N ARG A 89 -15.92 -14.07 21.22
CA ARG A 89 -14.61 -13.52 20.87
C ARG A 89 -14.71 -12.61 19.64
N PRO A 90 -14.16 -11.38 19.70
CA PRO A 90 -13.98 -10.56 18.52
C PRO A 90 -13.26 -11.35 17.42
N SER A 91 -13.67 -11.18 16.15
CA SER A 91 -12.88 -11.65 15.02
C SER A 91 -11.48 -11.03 15.12
N GLN A 92 -10.44 -11.84 14.95
CA GLN A 92 -9.06 -11.37 15.02
C GLN A 92 -8.79 -10.33 13.94
N LEU A 93 -9.45 -10.47 12.77
CA LEU A 93 -9.38 -9.48 11.71
C LEU A 93 -10.06 -8.16 12.11
N GLY A 94 -11.18 -8.22 12.83
CA GLY A 94 -11.87 -7.03 13.33
C GLY A 94 -10.99 -6.27 14.33
N LEU A 95 -10.36 -6.99 15.26
CA LEU A 95 -9.39 -6.41 16.21
C LEU A 95 -8.20 -5.80 15.48
N PHE A 96 -7.64 -6.53 14.52
CA PHE A 96 -6.54 -6.04 13.70
C PHE A 96 -6.92 -4.75 12.97
N ALA A 97 -8.06 -4.74 12.27
CA ALA A 97 -8.53 -3.59 11.49
C ALA A 97 -8.84 -2.35 12.34
N ALA A 98 -9.31 -2.53 13.57
CA ALA A 98 -9.60 -1.43 14.49
C ALA A 98 -8.32 -0.79 15.04
N ARG A 99 -7.27 -1.58 15.28
CA ARG A 99 -6.03 -1.13 15.94
C ARG A 99 -4.93 -0.73 14.97
N GLU A 100 -4.88 -1.37 13.81
CA GLU A 100 -3.86 -1.12 12.80
C GLU A 100 -3.69 0.37 12.46
N PRO A 101 -4.74 1.21 12.39
CA PRO A 101 -4.58 2.66 12.16
C PRO A 101 -3.97 3.43 13.35
N GLN A 102 -4.10 2.91 14.57
CA GLN A 102 -3.64 3.53 15.82
C GLN A 102 -2.21 3.09 16.17
N TRP A 103 -1.76 1.99 15.58
CA TRP A 103 -0.43 1.45 15.79
C TRP A 103 0.61 2.28 15.03
N ASN A 104 1.70 2.64 15.70
CA ASN A 104 2.73 3.49 15.10
C ASN A 104 3.70 2.66 14.25
N TRP A 105 3.26 2.34 13.04
CA TRP A 105 4.05 1.54 12.10
C TRP A 105 5.34 2.20 11.63
N ASP A 106 5.44 3.53 11.72
CA ASP A 106 6.60 4.30 11.25
C ASP A 106 7.80 4.23 12.21
N HIS A 107 7.58 3.81 13.46
CA HIS A 107 8.65 3.60 14.45
C HIS A 107 9.27 2.20 14.39
N HIS A 108 8.81 1.32 13.50
CA HIS A 108 9.39 0.01 13.32
C HIS A 108 10.48 0.00 12.23
N SER A 109 11.45 -0.89 12.40
CA SER A 109 12.58 -1.01 11.49
C SER A 109 12.16 -1.41 10.07
N THR A 110 11.13 -2.25 9.97
CA THR A 110 10.56 -2.69 8.69
C THR A 110 9.43 -1.78 8.26
N LYS A 111 9.65 -1.07 7.16
CA LYS A 111 8.60 -0.28 6.52
C LYS A 111 7.63 -1.19 5.79
N THR A 112 6.35 -0.99 6.05
CA THR A 112 5.27 -1.77 5.43
C THR A 112 4.16 -0.86 4.92
N ALA A 113 3.64 -1.15 3.74
CA ALA A 113 2.38 -0.60 3.29
C ALA A 113 1.21 -1.29 4.01
N ARG A 114 0.09 -0.59 4.15
CA ARG A 114 -1.11 -1.12 4.81
C ARG A 114 -1.58 -2.45 4.21
N TRP A 115 -1.57 -2.57 2.87
CA TRP A 115 -1.99 -3.80 2.20
C TRP A 115 -1.09 -5.01 2.53
N GLU A 116 0.20 -4.77 2.76
CA GLU A 116 1.16 -5.82 3.12
C GLU A 116 0.87 -6.37 4.52
N ARG A 117 0.49 -5.50 5.45
CA ARG A 117 0.13 -5.92 6.82
C ARG A 117 -1.10 -6.82 6.84
N TYR A 118 -2.12 -6.51 6.04
CA TYR A 118 -3.29 -7.38 5.86
C TYR A 118 -2.93 -8.70 5.15
N ALA A 119 -2.03 -8.68 4.18
CA ALA A 119 -1.54 -9.91 3.54
C ALA A 119 -0.76 -10.79 4.52
N VAL A 120 0.06 -10.20 5.42
CA VAL A 120 0.77 -10.93 6.47
C VAL A 120 -0.19 -11.47 7.53
N PHE A 121 -1.23 -10.71 7.91
CA PHE A 121 -2.30 -11.23 8.76
C PHE A 121 -3.00 -12.43 8.10
N ALA A 122 -3.27 -12.37 6.80
CA ALA A 122 -3.85 -13.48 6.05
C ALA A 122 -2.92 -14.71 6.07
N ALA A 123 -1.62 -14.51 5.89
CA ALA A 123 -0.61 -15.56 5.96
C ALA A 123 -0.54 -16.22 7.35
N LEU A 124 -0.59 -15.43 8.42
CA LEU A 124 -0.66 -15.94 9.80
C LEU A 124 -1.93 -16.75 10.04
N SER A 125 -3.07 -16.25 9.59
CA SER A 125 -4.37 -16.92 9.75
C SER A 125 -4.41 -18.23 8.96
N MET A 126 -3.88 -18.24 7.74
CA MET A 126 -3.77 -19.44 6.92
C MET A 126 -2.82 -20.46 7.56
N ARG A 127 -1.73 -20.03 8.18
CA ARG A 127 -0.83 -20.93 8.93
C ARG A 127 -1.55 -21.62 10.09
N GLU A 128 -2.34 -20.88 10.89
CA GLU A 128 -3.10 -21.48 11.98
C GLU A 128 -4.14 -22.48 11.45
N CYS A 129 -4.86 -22.13 10.38
CA CYS A 129 -5.77 -23.05 9.68
C CYS A 129 -5.05 -24.36 9.33
N LEU A 130 -3.87 -24.28 8.71
CA LEU A 130 -3.08 -25.44 8.32
C LEU A 130 -2.56 -26.24 9.52
N ALA A 131 -2.17 -25.58 10.61
CA ALA A 131 -1.73 -26.27 11.82
C ALA A 131 -2.84 -27.12 12.46
N TYR A 132 -4.09 -26.65 12.39
CA TYR A 132 -5.26 -27.44 12.82
C TYR A 132 -5.52 -28.62 11.88
N LEU A 133 -5.36 -28.42 10.58
CA LEU A 133 -5.58 -29.47 9.58
C LEU A 133 -4.48 -30.54 9.60
N ASP A 134 -3.21 -30.16 9.78
CA ASP A 134 -2.06 -31.08 9.83
C ASP A 134 -2.17 -32.06 11.01
N LYS A 135 -2.87 -31.69 12.08
CA LYS A 135 -3.07 -32.50 13.28
C LYS A 135 -4.47 -33.10 13.39
N ILE A 136 -5.26 -33.06 12.32
CA ILE A 136 -6.70 -33.35 12.38
C ILE A 136 -7.02 -34.76 12.90
N ASP A 137 -6.18 -35.73 12.55
CA ASP A 137 -6.30 -37.13 12.97
C ASP A 137 -6.00 -37.32 14.47
N ASP A 138 -5.30 -36.38 15.09
CA ASP A 138 -4.98 -36.39 16.52
C ASP A 138 -6.08 -35.77 17.39
N PHE A 139 -7.09 -35.12 16.79
CA PHE A 139 -8.16 -34.49 17.57
C PHE A 139 -9.23 -35.49 17.99
N PRO A 140 -9.66 -35.48 19.28
CA PRO A 140 -10.72 -36.35 19.77
C PRO A 140 -12.08 -36.09 19.10
N ILE A 141 -12.28 -34.88 18.56
CA ILE A 141 -13.48 -34.49 17.81
C ILE A 141 -13.03 -33.72 16.55
N GLN A 142 -12.88 -34.45 15.43
CA GLN A 142 -12.44 -33.88 14.15
C GLN A 142 -13.31 -32.73 13.65
N ALA A 143 -14.63 -32.77 13.92
CA ALA A 143 -15.56 -31.72 13.52
C ALA A 143 -15.22 -30.34 14.16
N LEU A 144 -14.69 -30.32 15.38
CA LEU A 144 -14.26 -29.08 16.03
C LEU A 144 -12.97 -28.54 15.38
N ALA A 145 -12.02 -29.42 15.05
CA ALA A 145 -10.81 -29.04 14.34
C ALA A 145 -11.11 -28.45 12.94
N TYR A 146 -12.07 -29.04 12.21
CA TYR A 146 -12.55 -28.48 10.94
C TYR A 146 -13.24 -27.12 11.11
N ASN A 147 -14.01 -26.93 12.18
CA ASN A 147 -14.67 -25.66 12.48
C ASN A 147 -13.64 -24.55 12.74
N ASP A 148 -12.66 -24.82 13.59
CA ASP A 148 -11.58 -23.88 13.92
C ASP A 148 -10.72 -23.56 12.68
N ALA A 149 -10.33 -24.58 11.91
CA ALA A 149 -9.62 -24.39 10.65
C ALA A 149 -10.43 -23.53 9.67
N GLY A 150 -11.74 -23.76 9.56
CA GLY A 150 -12.64 -22.96 8.74
C GLY A 150 -12.71 -21.50 9.17
N GLY A 151 -12.77 -21.24 10.48
CA GLY A 151 -12.76 -19.90 11.05
C GLY A 151 -11.51 -19.10 10.66
N TYR A 152 -10.32 -19.69 10.84
CA TYR A 152 -9.05 -19.07 10.45
C TYR A 152 -8.95 -18.77 8.96
N ALA A 153 -9.51 -19.64 8.14
CA ALA A 153 -9.42 -19.48 6.70
C ALA A 153 -10.40 -18.42 6.16
N ILE A 154 -11.56 -18.26 6.81
CA ILE A 154 -12.48 -17.13 6.55
C ILE A 154 -11.77 -15.81 6.88
N GLU A 155 -11.08 -15.74 8.02
CA GLU A 155 -10.28 -14.57 8.40
C GLU A 155 -9.18 -14.28 7.38
N ALA A 156 -8.45 -15.33 6.95
CA ALA A 156 -7.43 -15.21 5.92
C ALA A 156 -7.99 -14.68 4.60
N THR A 157 -9.14 -15.21 4.15
CA THR A 157 -9.79 -14.81 2.91
C THR A 157 -10.25 -13.35 2.95
N ARG A 158 -10.87 -12.92 4.06
CA ARG A 158 -11.31 -11.53 4.23
C ARG A 158 -10.13 -10.57 4.28
N ALA A 159 -9.07 -10.92 5.00
CA ALA A 159 -7.86 -10.11 5.07
C ALA A 159 -7.19 -9.99 3.69
N LEU A 160 -7.16 -11.09 2.93
CA LEU A 160 -6.63 -11.13 1.58
C LEU A 160 -7.44 -10.23 0.62
N GLN A 161 -8.76 -10.25 0.69
CA GLN A 161 -9.63 -9.34 -0.08
C GLN A 161 -9.32 -7.86 0.24
N ILE A 162 -9.15 -7.52 1.52
CA ILE A 162 -8.77 -6.18 1.94
C ILE A 162 -7.39 -5.81 1.38
N ALA A 163 -6.40 -6.71 1.48
CA ALA A 163 -5.06 -6.50 0.94
C ALA A 163 -5.10 -6.22 -0.57
N HIS A 164 -5.84 -7.01 -1.35
CA HIS A 164 -6.01 -6.78 -2.79
C HIS A 164 -6.64 -5.41 -3.10
N SER A 165 -7.71 -5.05 -2.39
CA SER A 165 -8.39 -3.76 -2.56
C SER A 165 -7.45 -2.58 -2.28
N LEU A 166 -6.71 -2.64 -1.17
CA LEU A 166 -5.74 -1.62 -0.78
C LEU A 166 -4.59 -1.52 -1.78
N ARG A 167 -4.07 -2.66 -2.26
CA ARG A 167 -3.00 -2.70 -3.27
C ARG A 167 -3.46 -2.08 -4.59
N ALA A 168 -4.68 -2.41 -5.05
CA ALA A 168 -5.25 -1.85 -6.26
C ALA A 168 -5.42 -0.33 -6.17
N SER A 169 -5.94 0.17 -5.04
CA SER A 169 -6.08 1.60 -4.76
C SER A 169 -4.73 2.33 -4.79
N MET A 170 -3.70 1.75 -4.17
CA MET A 170 -2.34 2.29 -4.18
C MET A 170 -1.76 2.38 -5.61
N LEU A 171 -1.92 1.32 -6.41
CA LEU A 171 -1.46 1.29 -7.80
C LEU A 171 -2.16 2.34 -8.66
N GLU A 172 -3.46 2.52 -8.47
CA GLU A 172 -4.25 3.54 -9.17
C GLU A 172 -3.82 4.96 -8.77
N GLY A 173 -3.58 5.20 -7.47
CA GLY A 173 -3.02 6.46 -6.99
C GLY A 173 -1.66 6.78 -7.62
N SER A 174 -0.77 5.78 -7.71
CA SER A 174 0.53 5.92 -8.36
C SER A 174 0.41 6.23 -9.86
N ARG A 175 -0.53 5.60 -10.56
CA ARG A 175 -0.81 5.89 -11.98
C ARG A 175 -1.27 7.32 -12.18
N ARG A 176 -2.20 7.80 -11.35
CA ARG A 176 -2.67 9.20 -11.38
C ARG A 176 -1.55 10.18 -11.09
N GLY A 177 -0.70 9.89 -10.09
CA GLY A 177 0.48 10.71 -9.77
C GLY A 177 1.45 10.81 -10.95
N THR A 178 1.72 9.68 -11.61
CA THR A 178 2.58 9.61 -12.80
C THR A 178 1.98 10.39 -13.97
N ALA A 179 0.69 10.24 -14.23
CA ALA A 179 -0.02 10.98 -15.27
C ALA A 179 0.02 12.50 -15.01
N ALA A 180 -0.18 12.92 -13.76
CA ALA A 180 -0.10 14.33 -13.37
C ALA A 180 1.34 14.89 -13.49
N ALA A 181 2.37 14.08 -13.20
CA ALA A 181 3.76 14.49 -13.39
C ALA A 181 4.11 14.64 -14.88
N ARG A 182 3.66 13.71 -15.73
CA ARG A 182 3.83 13.80 -17.19
C ARG A 182 3.12 15.02 -17.76
N ALA A 183 1.87 15.26 -17.39
CA ALA A 183 1.11 16.43 -17.84
C ALA A 183 1.80 17.75 -17.47
N ARG A 184 2.38 17.85 -16.26
CA ARG A 184 3.18 19.02 -15.86
C ARG A 184 4.45 19.17 -16.69
N HIS A 185 5.15 18.08 -16.93
CA HIS A 185 6.35 18.08 -17.76
C HIS A 185 6.04 18.51 -19.20
N ASP A 186 5.00 17.96 -19.81
CA ASP A 186 4.58 18.27 -21.19
C ASP A 186 4.15 19.74 -21.32
N ALA A 187 3.41 20.26 -20.34
CA ALA A 187 3.04 21.67 -20.29
C ALA A 187 4.27 22.59 -20.22
N ILE A 188 5.29 22.21 -19.44
CA ILE A 188 6.55 22.97 -19.32
C ILE A 188 7.38 22.87 -20.61
N ALA A 189 7.41 21.71 -21.27
CA ALA A 189 8.16 21.51 -22.51
C ALA A 189 7.70 22.45 -23.63
N HIS A 190 6.37 22.62 -23.81
CA HIS A 190 5.84 23.58 -24.77
C HIS A 190 6.23 25.02 -24.42
N LYS A 191 6.12 25.41 -23.13
CA LYS A 191 6.47 26.77 -22.69
C LYS A 191 7.95 27.08 -22.86
N ARG A 192 8.82 26.08 -22.67
CA ARG A 192 10.25 26.17 -22.96
C ARG A 192 10.51 26.43 -24.44
N ALA A 193 9.81 25.74 -25.35
CA ALA A 193 9.94 25.99 -26.79
C ALA A 193 9.49 27.43 -27.14
N THR A 194 8.33 27.85 -26.64
CA THR A 194 7.82 29.22 -26.83
C THR A 194 8.81 30.28 -26.32
N ALA A 195 9.46 30.05 -25.17
CA ALA A 195 10.49 30.96 -24.66
C ALA A 195 11.68 31.13 -25.63
N ILE A 196 12.10 30.05 -26.29
CA ILE A 196 13.18 30.07 -27.28
C ILE A 196 12.73 30.83 -28.54
N ASP A 197 11.50 30.61 -29.00
CA ASP A 197 10.93 31.32 -30.15
C ASP A 197 10.82 32.83 -29.87
N MET A 198 10.38 33.21 -28.68
CA MET A 198 10.35 34.60 -28.22
C MET A 198 11.74 35.22 -28.12
N ALA A 199 12.75 34.44 -27.72
CA ALA A 199 14.14 34.91 -27.72
C ALA A 199 14.68 35.12 -29.15
N ASN A 200 14.15 34.40 -30.13
CA ASN A 200 14.55 34.48 -31.53
C ASN A 200 13.74 35.48 -32.36
N SER A 201 12.58 35.91 -31.88
CA SER A 201 11.68 36.81 -32.61
C SER A 201 12.24 38.24 -32.75
N GLN A 202 13.18 38.64 -31.90
CA GLN A 202 13.81 39.97 -31.94
C GLN A 202 15.34 39.89 -31.75
N PRO A 203 16.11 40.81 -32.36
CA PRO A 203 17.56 40.84 -32.21
C PRO A 203 17.97 41.48 -30.87
N PHE A 204 17.91 40.70 -29.79
CA PHE A 204 18.35 41.16 -28.48
C PHE A 204 19.88 41.31 -28.42
N ALA A 205 20.35 42.49 -28.00
CA ALA A 205 21.78 42.80 -27.83
C ALA A 205 22.42 41.99 -26.68
N THR A 206 21.67 41.66 -25.63
CA THR A 206 22.14 40.92 -24.46
C THR A 206 21.18 39.80 -24.08
N LYS A 207 21.69 38.78 -23.36
CA LYS A 207 20.87 37.68 -22.81
C LYS A 207 19.86 38.20 -21.78
N ARG A 208 20.23 39.22 -21.00
CA ARG A 208 19.37 39.83 -19.99
C ARG A 208 18.13 40.47 -20.61
N ALA A 209 18.30 41.22 -21.71
CA ALA A 209 17.18 41.81 -22.43
C ALA A 209 16.20 40.76 -22.98
N ALA A 210 16.70 39.63 -23.48
CA ALA A 210 15.85 38.52 -23.92
C ALA A 210 15.09 37.87 -22.75
N ILE A 211 15.75 37.66 -21.61
CA ILE A 211 15.11 37.11 -20.39
C ILE A 211 14.02 38.05 -19.87
N ASP A 212 14.30 39.35 -19.78
CA ASP A 212 13.34 40.36 -19.31
C ASP A 212 12.11 40.41 -20.23
N TYR A 213 12.30 40.32 -21.54
CA TYR A 213 11.20 40.24 -22.50
C TYR A 213 10.35 38.99 -22.31
N ILE A 214 10.98 37.81 -22.16
CA ILE A 214 10.25 36.55 -21.97
C ILE A 214 9.51 36.55 -20.64
N GLU A 215 10.10 37.03 -19.56
CA GLU A 215 9.45 37.12 -18.24
C GLU A 215 8.18 37.98 -18.30
N GLN A 216 8.21 39.09 -19.05
CA GLN A 216 7.06 39.99 -19.16
C GLN A 216 5.94 39.47 -20.09
N ASN A 217 6.23 38.51 -20.96
CA ASN A 217 5.32 38.10 -22.03
C ASN A 217 4.93 36.61 -21.98
N LEU A 218 5.72 35.75 -21.30
CA LEU A 218 5.46 34.32 -21.19
C LEU A 218 4.68 33.99 -19.91
N VAL A 219 3.37 33.91 -20.06
CA VAL A 219 2.44 33.57 -18.98
C VAL A 219 2.52 32.08 -18.64
N GLN A 220 2.75 31.79 -17.35
CA GLN A 220 2.71 30.46 -16.75
C GLN A 220 1.27 30.00 -16.51
N ASP A 221 0.46 30.85 -15.88
CA ASP A 221 -0.97 30.59 -15.62
C ASP A 221 -1.77 31.88 -15.90
N PRO A 222 -2.63 31.88 -16.94
CA PRO A 222 -3.41 33.06 -17.31
C PRO A 222 -4.51 33.41 -16.30
N VAL A 223 -5.00 32.44 -15.52
CA VAL A 223 -6.02 32.67 -14.50
C VAL A 223 -5.42 33.36 -13.28
N LYS A 224 -4.21 32.95 -12.90
CA LYS A 224 -3.48 33.53 -11.76
C LYS A 224 -2.57 34.70 -12.13
N ASN A 225 -2.51 35.05 -13.42
CA ASN A 225 -1.58 36.03 -13.98
C ASN A 225 -0.13 35.85 -13.49
N THR A 226 0.32 34.58 -13.46
CA THR A 226 1.69 34.25 -13.03
C THR A 226 2.59 34.08 -14.24
N PHE A 227 3.83 34.54 -14.10
CA PHE A 227 4.87 34.48 -15.13
C PHE A 227 6.02 33.57 -14.67
N PHE A 228 6.77 33.05 -15.63
CA PHE A 228 7.95 32.24 -15.30
C PHE A 228 9.07 33.11 -14.73
N SER A 229 9.73 32.61 -13.68
CA SER A 229 10.88 33.30 -13.09
C SER A 229 12.03 33.47 -14.09
N ARG A 230 12.79 34.57 -13.96
CA ARG A 230 14.04 34.79 -14.73
C ARG A 230 14.97 33.59 -14.72
N ARG A 231 15.11 32.92 -13.56
CA ARG A 231 16.00 31.77 -13.39
C ARG A 231 15.60 30.60 -14.29
N ALA A 232 14.30 30.28 -14.36
CA ALA A 232 13.81 29.20 -15.22
C ALA A 232 14.07 29.51 -16.71
N ILE A 233 13.78 30.75 -17.13
CA ILE A 233 14.02 31.21 -18.50
C ILE A 233 15.52 31.16 -18.82
N GLU A 234 16.37 31.58 -17.89
CA GLU A 234 17.81 31.58 -18.06
C GLU A 234 18.37 30.17 -18.28
N GLU A 235 17.89 29.20 -17.48
CA GLU A 235 18.24 27.79 -17.61
C GLU A 235 17.78 27.22 -18.97
N TRP A 236 16.58 27.58 -19.43
CA TRP A 236 16.07 27.16 -20.74
C TRP A 236 16.92 27.69 -21.89
N LEU A 237 17.27 28.97 -21.87
CA LEU A 237 18.12 29.57 -22.90
C LEU A 237 19.54 29.00 -22.86
N LYS A 238 20.07 28.72 -21.67
CA LYS A 238 21.38 28.07 -21.50
C LYS A 238 21.35 26.65 -22.09
N ALA A 239 20.32 25.87 -21.77
CA ALA A 239 20.18 24.51 -22.28
C ALA A 239 19.93 24.45 -23.80
N ALA A 240 19.41 25.53 -24.39
CA ALA A 240 19.28 25.68 -25.85
C ALA A 240 20.54 26.23 -26.53
N ASN A 241 21.64 26.47 -25.79
CA ASN A 241 22.85 27.14 -26.29
C ASN A 241 22.55 28.47 -26.99
N TRP A 242 21.50 29.17 -26.56
CA TRP A 242 21.06 30.41 -27.19
C TRP A 242 22.07 31.53 -26.96
N LYS A 243 22.41 32.26 -28.03
CA LYS A 243 23.33 33.41 -28.00
C LYS A 243 22.60 34.71 -28.39
N PRO A 244 22.93 35.87 -27.81
CA PRO A 244 22.40 37.16 -28.24
C PRO A 244 22.97 37.57 -29.61
N ALA A 245 22.25 38.46 -30.33
CA ALA A 245 22.54 38.82 -31.71
C ALA A 245 23.99 39.31 -31.92
N ASN A 246 24.52 40.09 -30.98
CA ASN A 246 25.88 40.64 -31.03
C ASN A 246 26.96 39.54 -30.99
N LYS A 247 26.65 38.37 -30.41
CA LYS A 247 27.56 37.21 -30.35
C LYS A 247 27.32 36.18 -31.46
N ARG A 248 26.23 36.32 -32.24
CA ARG A 248 25.94 35.46 -33.40
C ARG A 248 26.67 35.90 -34.66
N LYS A 249 26.94 37.21 -34.81
CA LYS A 249 27.64 37.79 -35.98
C LYS A 249 29.17 37.71 -35.93
N ALA A 250 29.73 37.20 -34.83
CA ALA A 250 31.17 37.16 -34.57
C ALA A 250 31.82 35.78 -34.79
N GLY A 251 31.08 34.83 -35.36
CA GLY A 251 31.57 33.53 -35.82
C GLY A 251 30.97 33.21 -37.17
#